data_AF-A0A427FIU7-F1
#
_entry.id   AF-A0A427FIU7-F1
#
_cell.length_a   1.000
_cell.length_b   1.000
_cell.length_c   1.000
_cell.angle_alpha   90.00
_cell.angle_beta   90.00
_cell.angle_gamma   90.00
#
_symmetry.space_group_name_H-M   'P 1'
#
loop_
_entity.id
_entity.type
_entity.pdbx_description
1 polymer ?
#
loop_
_entity_poly.entity_id
_entity_poly.type
_entity_poly.pdbx_seq_one_letter_code
_entity_poly.pdbx_strand_id
1 'polypeptide(L)'
;MKNNRRPFAGPYFDPTGLGFGLVLRHHDGAPCRQQLTITTICWNCAEDRALFVNAAGLVVPSEHDRYELAELLRTRTAELQYGAVVGDGQFAMKPAERNALASSGRIRQWVLYRLEQPAPYLDDEAAWAAWLETELDAERKAAAKSQLAEQGLQRSFSQRGVELPWSGVAGTGEADQETCEHQSVETRRAALTAVRAKSLAEDVRIAAWLRGDVGDPPLLALMKGAA
;
A
#
# COMPACT_ATOMS: atom_id res chain seq x y z
N MET A 1 -2.40 29.82 -28.16
CA MET A 1 -2.39 28.37 -27.87
C MET A 1 -2.93 28.22 -26.46
N LYS A 2 -4.09 27.58 -26.26
CA LYS A 2 -4.64 27.34 -24.92
C LYS A 2 -3.66 26.40 -24.21
N ASN A 3 -3.04 26.85 -23.13
CA ASN A 3 -2.28 25.99 -22.24
C ASN A 3 -3.23 24.86 -21.81
N ASN A 4 -3.00 23.64 -22.28
CA ASN A 4 -3.62 22.45 -21.72
C ASN A 4 -3.23 22.44 -20.24
N ARG A 5 -4.12 22.91 -19.38
CA ARG A 5 -4.00 22.79 -17.93
C ARG A 5 -4.00 21.29 -17.65
N ARG A 6 -2.81 20.71 -17.47
CA ARG A 6 -2.66 19.40 -16.84
C ARG A 6 -3.25 19.55 -15.42
N PRO A 7 -4.34 18.85 -15.09
CA PRO A 7 -4.97 19.01 -13.78
C PRO A 7 -4.14 18.36 -12.65
N PHE A 8 -3.20 17.48 -12.99
CA PHE A 8 -2.32 16.78 -12.06
C PHE A 8 -0.99 16.39 -12.73
N ALA A 9 -0.01 15.97 -11.92
CA ALA A 9 1.26 15.40 -12.37
C ALA A 9 1.26 13.89 -12.12
N GLY A 10 1.82 13.10 -13.04
CA GLY A 10 1.84 11.64 -12.96
C GLY A 10 1.00 10.96 -14.05
N PRO A 11 1.18 9.63 -14.22
CA PRO A 11 0.46 8.84 -15.23
C PRO A 11 -1.04 8.74 -14.99
N TYR A 12 -1.48 8.97 -13.75
CA TYR A 12 -2.88 8.97 -13.37
C TYR A 12 -3.11 9.78 -12.08
N PHE A 13 -4.37 10.06 -11.79
CA PHE A 13 -4.83 10.74 -10.58
C PHE A 13 -5.95 9.96 -9.91
N ASP A 14 -5.88 9.89 -8.59
CA ASP A 14 -6.94 9.36 -7.75
C ASP A 14 -7.80 10.51 -7.20
N PRO A 15 -8.98 10.79 -7.79
CA PRO A 15 -9.87 11.84 -7.31
C PRO A 15 -10.50 11.54 -5.95
N THR A 16 -10.42 10.29 -5.47
CA THR A 16 -11.03 9.87 -4.21
C THR A 16 -10.13 10.15 -3.01
N GLY A 17 -8.82 10.30 -3.24
CA GLY A 17 -7.80 10.43 -2.19
C GLY A 17 -7.61 9.18 -1.34
N LEU A 18 -8.15 8.02 -1.75
CA LEU A 18 -7.99 6.76 -1.03
C LEU A 18 -6.57 6.18 -1.14
N GLY A 19 -5.79 6.66 -2.11
CA GLY A 19 -4.40 6.29 -2.29
C GLY A 19 -4.22 5.13 -3.25
N PHE A 20 -5.05 5.05 -4.31
CA PHE A 20 -4.84 4.04 -5.35
C PHE A 20 -3.46 4.24 -6.01
N GLY A 21 -2.65 3.19 -5.96
CA GLY A 21 -1.21 3.26 -6.11
C GLY A 21 -0.69 2.19 -7.04
N LEU A 22 0.18 2.57 -7.98
CA LEU A 22 1.11 1.63 -8.58
C LEU A 22 2.25 1.35 -7.59
N VAL A 23 2.75 0.13 -7.55
CA VAL A 23 3.97 -0.19 -6.80
C VAL A 23 5.17 0.32 -7.61
N LEU A 24 5.40 1.64 -7.57
CA LEU A 24 6.36 2.29 -8.48
C LEU A 24 7.81 2.11 -8.06
N ARG A 25 8.10 2.02 -6.76
CA ARG A 25 9.43 1.72 -6.16
C ARG A 25 9.27 1.24 -4.72
N HIS A 26 10.11 0.28 -4.33
CA HIS A 26 10.50 -0.06 -2.95
C HIS A 26 9.46 0.33 -1.89
N HIS A 27 8.43 -0.51 -1.78
CA HIS A 27 7.77 -0.65 -0.49
C HIS A 27 8.87 -0.99 0.53
N ASP A 28 8.87 -0.39 1.73
CA ASP A 28 9.89 -0.56 2.78
C ASP A 28 9.91 -1.99 3.37
N GLY A 29 9.84 -3.02 2.52
CA GLY A 29 9.62 -4.41 2.86
C GLY A 29 8.18 -4.76 3.23
N ALA A 30 7.34 -3.78 3.60
CA ALA A 30 5.99 -4.06 4.09
C ALA A 30 5.09 -4.71 3.00
N PRO A 31 4.14 -5.57 3.36
CA PRO A 31 3.17 -6.11 2.40
C PRO A 31 2.24 -5.01 1.85
N CYS A 32 1.90 -5.10 0.57
CA CYS A 32 1.04 -4.15 -0.11
C CYS A 32 -0.44 -4.34 0.26
N ARG A 33 -1.25 -3.29 0.17
CA ARG A 33 -2.72 -3.42 0.28
C ARG A 33 -3.31 -3.78 -1.08
N GLN A 34 -3.92 -4.95 -1.19
CA GLN A 34 -4.48 -5.47 -2.44
C GLN A 34 -5.52 -4.51 -3.05
N GLN A 35 -6.36 -3.90 -2.20
CA GLN A 35 -7.44 -3.02 -2.67
C GLN A 35 -6.95 -1.69 -3.23
N LEU A 36 -5.80 -1.20 -2.74
CA LEU A 36 -5.20 0.07 -3.18
C LEU A 36 -4.18 -0.10 -4.30
N THR A 37 -3.67 -1.31 -4.49
CA THR A 37 -2.60 -1.57 -5.46
C THR A 37 -3.15 -1.80 -6.86
N ILE A 38 -2.82 -0.93 -7.81
CA ILE A 38 -3.14 -1.09 -9.24
C ILE A 38 -2.15 -2.08 -9.86
N THR A 39 -2.66 -3.12 -10.53
CA THR A 39 -1.85 -4.17 -11.17
C THR A 39 -2.12 -4.31 -12.65
N THR A 40 -3.30 -3.89 -13.11
CA THR A 40 -3.69 -4.03 -14.51
C THR A 40 -4.30 -2.73 -15.02
N ILE A 41 -3.96 -2.37 -16.25
CA ILE A 41 -4.49 -1.19 -16.94
C ILE A 41 -5.04 -1.65 -18.28
N CYS A 42 -6.33 -1.40 -18.54
CA CYS A 42 -6.91 -1.57 -19.85
C CYS A 42 -6.99 -0.20 -20.52
N TRP A 43 -6.33 -0.02 -21.66
CA TRP A 43 -6.25 1.29 -22.31
C TRP A 43 -6.64 1.21 -23.78
N ASN A 44 -7.49 2.14 -24.19
CA ASN A 44 -7.78 2.44 -25.58
C ASN A 44 -7.27 3.85 -25.90
N CYS A 45 -6.15 3.92 -26.62
CA CYS A 45 -5.50 5.18 -27.00
C CYS A 45 -6.31 5.98 -28.05
N ALA A 46 -7.15 5.30 -28.85
CA ALA A 46 -7.98 5.97 -29.86
C ALA A 46 -9.15 6.73 -29.22
N GLU A 47 -9.76 6.14 -28.19
CA GLU A 47 -10.87 6.73 -27.44
C GLU A 47 -10.42 7.56 -26.23
N ASP A 48 -9.10 7.61 -25.99
CA ASP A 48 -8.48 8.23 -24.81
C ASP A 48 -9.17 7.81 -23.50
N ARG A 49 -9.36 6.49 -23.33
CA ARG A 49 -10.02 5.91 -22.18
C ARG A 49 -9.18 4.80 -21.57
N ALA A 50 -8.93 4.90 -20.27
CA ALA A 50 -8.26 3.87 -19.48
C ALA A 50 -9.18 3.35 -18.37
N LEU A 51 -8.99 2.07 -18.02
CA LEU A 51 -9.54 1.46 -16.81
C LEU A 51 -8.37 0.95 -16.00
N PHE A 52 -8.30 1.40 -14.75
CA PHE A 52 -7.30 0.96 -13.78
C PHE A 52 -7.93 -0.13 -12.92
N VAL A 53 -7.24 -1.24 -12.77
CA VAL A 53 -7.74 -2.41 -12.05
C VAL A 53 -6.78 -2.72 -10.90
N ASN A 54 -7.33 -2.81 -9.69
CA ASN A 54 -6.56 -3.17 -8.52
C ASN A 54 -6.19 -4.67 -8.51
N ALA A 55 -5.34 -5.08 -7.57
CA ALA A 55 -4.92 -6.46 -7.41
C ALA A 55 -6.05 -7.43 -7.03
N ALA A 56 -7.21 -6.91 -6.59
CA ALA A 56 -8.41 -7.68 -6.32
C ALA A 56 -9.32 -7.82 -7.56
N GLY A 57 -8.92 -7.28 -8.72
CA GLY A 57 -9.70 -7.34 -9.95
C GLY A 57 -10.83 -6.30 -10.06
N LEU A 58 -10.88 -5.31 -9.16
CA LEU A 58 -11.89 -4.26 -9.18
C LEU A 58 -11.38 -3.01 -9.89
N VAL A 59 -12.25 -2.38 -10.69
CA VAL A 59 -11.94 -1.14 -11.38
C VAL A 59 -11.98 0.02 -10.40
N VAL A 60 -10.90 0.80 -10.36
CA VAL A 60 -10.78 1.98 -9.51
C VAL A 60 -11.07 3.25 -10.32
N PRO A 61 -11.72 4.26 -9.72
CA PRO A 61 -12.12 5.48 -10.43
C PRO A 61 -10.94 6.45 -10.54
N SER A 62 -9.92 6.08 -11.31
CA SER A 62 -8.74 6.91 -11.57
C SER A 62 -8.80 7.57 -12.96
N GLU A 63 -8.27 8.79 -13.05
CA GLU A 63 -8.13 9.54 -14.30
C GLU A 63 -6.72 9.36 -14.85
N HIS A 64 -6.53 9.20 -16.17
CA HIS A 64 -5.19 9.04 -16.76
C HIS A 64 -4.66 10.31 -17.43
N ASP A 65 -3.34 10.45 -17.46
CA ASP A 65 -2.66 11.34 -18.41
C ASP A 65 -2.16 10.50 -19.60
N ARG A 66 -2.60 10.85 -20.81
CA ARG A 66 -2.31 10.08 -22.03
C ARG A 66 -0.81 9.83 -22.27
N TYR A 67 0.04 10.83 -22.03
CA TYR A 67 1.45 10.75 -22.38
C TYR A 67 2.26 10.05 -21.30
N GLU A 68 2.01 10.39 -20.04
CA GLU A 68 2.70 9.76 -18.91
C GLU A 68 2.26 8.31 -18.71
N LEU A 69 0.98 7.99 -19.00
CA LEU A 69 0.50 6.61 -19.03
C LEU A 69 1.23 5.80 -20.10
N ALA A 70 1.41 6.34 -21.31
CA ALA A 70 2.13 5.64 -22.37
C ALA A 70 3.57 5.29 -21.97
N GLU A 71 4.28 6.23 -21.35
CA GLU A 71 5.64 6.02 -20.85
C GLU A 71 5.71 4.99 -19.72
N LEU A 72 4.76 5.03 -18.78
CA LEU A 72 4.62 4.02 -17.73
C LEU A 72 4.44 2.62 -18.35
N LEU A 73 3.48 2.48 -19.25
CA LEU A 73 3.15 1.18 -19.86
C LEU A 73 4.32 0.63 -20.68
N ARG A 74 5.10 1.49 -21.35
CA ARG A 74 6.31 1.07 -22.07
C ARG A 74 7.39 0.49 -21.16
N THR A 75 7.47 0.94 -19.92
CA THR A 75 8.58 0.62 -19.01
C THR A 75 8.24 -0.44 -17.96
N ARG A 76 6.95 -0.65 -17.65
CA ARG A 76 6.51 -1.45 -16.49
C ARG A 76 5.57 -2.59 -16.82
N THR A 77 5.26 -2.80 -18.10
CA THR A 77 4.38 -3.91 -18.50
C THR A 77 5.14 -5.23 -18.45
N ALA A 78 4.63 -6.17 -17.67
CA ALA A 78 5.10 -7.54 -17.63
C ALA A 78 4.43 -8.41 -18.71
N GLU A 79 3.13 -8.21 -18.93
CA GLU A 79 2.35 -8.94 -19.93
C GLU A 79 1.40 -8.01 -20.66
N LEU A 80 1.26 -8.22 -21.98
CA LEU A 80 0.42 -7.41 -22.85
C LEU A 80 -0.56 -8.30 -23.62
N GLN A 81 -1.84 -7.91 -23.64
CA GLN A 81 -2.88 -8.62 -24.38
C GLN A 81 -3.74 -7.63 -25.18
N TYR A 82 -3.81 -7.83 -26.50
CA TYR A 82 -4.68 -7.05 -27.38
C TYR A 82 -6.11 -7.58 -27.37
N GLY A 83 -7.09 -6.70 -27.58
CA GLY A 83 -8.48 -7.09 -27.70
C GLY A 83 -9.16 -7.47 -26.38
N ALA A 84 -8.61 -7.01 -25.25
CA ALA A 84 -9.04 -7.43 -23.93
C ALA A 84 -9.37 -6.24 -23.01
N VAL A 85 -10.43 -6.40 -22.24
CA VAL A 85 -10.85 -5.50 -21.16
C VAL A 85 -11.27 -6.36 -19.97
N VAL A 86 -10.68 -6.11 -18.82
CA VAL A 86 -10.96 -6.81 -17.56
C VAL A 86 -11.32 -5.83 -16.45
N GLY A 87 -11.74 -6.39 -15.32
CA GLY A 87 -12.11 -5.65 -14.13
C GLY A 87 -13.61 -5.67 -13.89
N ASP A 88 -13.96 -5.70 -12.61
CA ASP A 88 -15.34 -5.72 -12.11
C ASP A 88 -15.61 -4.57 -11.14
N GLY A 89 -16.86 -4.46 -10.69
CA GLY A 89 -17.32 -3.40 -9.79
C GLY A 89 -18.07 -2.27 -10.49
N GLN A 90 -18.51 -1.28 -9.70
CA GLN A 90 -19.42 -0.23 -10.19
C GLN A 90 -18.78 0.72 -11.21
N PHE A 91 -17.45 0.83 -11.21
CA PHE A 91 -16.69 1.66 -12.16
C PHE A 91 -16.23 0.88 -13.40
N ALA A 92 -16.50 -0.42 -13.46
CA ALA A 92 -16.09 -1.25 -14.57
C ALA A 92 -16.93 -1.01 -15.83
N MET A 93 -16.34 -1.38 -16.98
CA MET A 93 -17.10 -1.44 -18.22
C MET A 93 -18.22 -2.48 -18.08
N LYS A 94 -19.46 -2.05 -18.33
CA LYS A 94 -20.63 -2.93 -18.18
C LYS A 94 -20.54 -4.10 -19.17
N PRO A 95 -21.00 -5.31 -18.81
CA PRO A 95 -20.96 -6.47 -19.71
C PRO A 95 -21.65 -6.23 -21.06
N ALA A 96 -22.76 -5.48 -21.07
CA ALA A 96 -23.47 -5.11 -22.31
C ALA A 96 -22.59 -4.26 -23.24
N GLU A 97 -21.82 -3.33 -22.68
CA GLU A 97 -20.87 -2.50 -23.43
C GLU A 97 -19.70 -3.34 -23.96
N ARG A 98 -19.12 -4.21 -23.13
CA ARG A 98 -18.07 -5.17 -23.53
C ARG A 98 -18.53 -6.04 -24.71
N ASN A 99 -19.74 -6.59 -24.64
CA ASN A 99 -20.32 -7.42 -25.68
C ASN A 99 -20.57 -6.64 -26.99
N ALA A 100 -21.01 -5.38 -26.89
CA ALA A 100 -21.18 -4.51 -28.05
C ALA A 100 -19.84 -4.16 -28.72
N LEU A 101 -18.79 -3.91 -27.93
CA LEU A 101 -17.43 -3.68 -28.45
C LEU A 101 -16.86 -4.93 -29.13
N ALA A 102 -17.12 -6.12 -28.57
CA ALA A 102 -16.72 -7.38 -29.18
C ALA A 102 -17.45 -7.62 -30.51
N SER A 103 -18.77 -7.43 -30.52
CA SER A 103 -19.62 -7.65 -31.71
C SER A 103 -19.31 -6.67 -32.85
N SER A 104 -18.95 -5.42 -32.52
CA SER A 104 -18.55 -4.40 -33.50
C SER A 104 -17.07 -4.49 -33.93
N GLY A 105 -16.27 -5.38 -33.33
CA GLY A 105 -14.83 -5.49 -33.56
C GLY A 105 -13.99 -4.37 -32.97
N ARG A 106 -14.59 -3.36 -32.35
CA ARG A 106 -13.90 -2.24 -31.69
C ARG A 106 -13.08 -2.66 -30.48
N ILE A 107 -13.39 -3.82 -29.87
CA ILE A 107 -12.60 -4.37 -28.77
C ILE A 107 -11.12 -4.51 -29.13
N ARG A 108 -10.77 -4.72 -30.41
CA ARG A 108 -9.37 -4.83 -30.88
C ARG A 108 -8.50 -3.60 -30.59
N GLN A 109 -9.12 -2.44 -30.34
CA GLN A 109 -8.43 -1.19 -29.99
C GLN A 109 -8.08 -1.11 -28.50
N TRP A 110 -8.64 -2.00 -27.67
CA TRP A 110 -8.34 -2.09 -26.26
C TRP A 110 -7.13 -2.99 -26.03
N VAL A 111 -6.18 -2.52 -25.23
CA VAL A 111 -5.00 -3.27 -24.84
C VAL A 111 -4.97 -3.37 -23.33
N LEU A 112 -4.80 -4.60 -22.85
CA LEU A 112 -4.64 -4.91 -21.44
C LEU A 112 -3.15 -5.02 -21.15
N TYR A 113 -2.70 -4.24 -20.18
CA TYR A 113 -1.34 -4.22 -19.68
C TYR A 113 -1.35 -4.74 -18.25
N ARG A 114 -0.72 -5.88 -18.01
CA ARG A 114 -0.43 -6.35 -16.64
C ARG A 114 0.92 -5.83 -16.24
N LEU A 115 0.95 -5.19 -15.08
CA LEU A 115 2.14 -4.62 -14.49
C LEU A 115 2.80 -5.67 -13.59
N GLU A 116 4.08 -5.48 -13.30
CA GLU A 116 4.79 -6.28 -12.32
C GLU A 116 4.03 -6.24 -10.98
N GLN A 117 3.65 -7.42 -10.45
CA GLN A 117 2.92 -7.51 -9.19
C GLN A 117 3.89 -7.42 -7.99
N PRO A 118 3.49 -6.78 -6.88
CA PRO A 118 4.25 -6.86 -5.63
C PRO A 118 4.28 -8.29 -5.10
N ALA A 119 5.38 -8.65 -4.45
CA ALA A 119 5.65 -10.02 -4.03
C ALA A 119 5.05 -10.41 -2.67
N PRO A 120 4.46 -9.49 -1.88
CA PRO A 120 3.30 -9.91 -1.08
C PRO A 120 2.23 -8.84 -0.77
N TYR A 121 1.03 -9.32 -0.42
CA TYR A 121 -0.09 -8.51 0.08
C TYR A 121 -0.32 -8.68 1.60
N LEU A 122 -0.96 -7.69 2.20
CA LEU A 122 -1.19 -7.58 3.65
C LEU A 122 -2.17 -8.63 4.21
N ASP A 123 -3.08 -9.12 3.38
CA ASP A 123 -4.04 -10.18 3.68
C ASP A 123 -3.40 -11.57 3.66
N ASP A 124 -2.27 -11.74 2.97
CA ASP A 124 -1.45 -12.95 3.08
C ASP A 124 -0.83 -13.05 4.48
N GLU A 125 -1.28 -14.04 5.24
CA GLU A 125 -0.83 -14.30 6.59
C GLU A 125 0.64 -14.73 6.66
N ALA A 126 1.11 -15.53 5.71
CA ALA A 126 2.50 -15.99 5.68
C ALA A 126 3.44 -14.82 5.37
N ALA A 127 3.07 -13.99 4.40
CA ALA A 127 3.86 -12.82 4.06
C ALA A 127 3.89 -11.77 5.18
N TRP A 128 2.75 -11.53 5.83
CA TRP A 128 2.70 -10.66 7.00
C TRP A 128 3.56 -11.19 8.14
N ALA A 129 3.47 -12.48 8.46
CA ALA A 129 4.27 -13.08 9.53
C ALA A 129 5.77 -12.95 9.25
N ALA A 130 6.20 -13.20 8.01
CA ALA A 130 7.60 -13.05 7.61
C ALA A 130 8.10 -11.60 7.72
N TRP A 131 7.31 -10.62 7.28
CA TRP A 131 7.64 -9.21 7.44
C TRP A 131 7.65 -8.79 8.92
N LEU A 132 6.67 -9.21 9.70
CA LEU A 132 6.57 -8.91 11.12
C LEU A 132 7.78 -9.42 11.88
N GLU A 133 8.24 -10.65 11.62
CA GLU A 133 9.45 -11.16 12.28
C GLU A 133 10.71 -10.39 11.87
N THR A 134 10.78 -9.89 10.63
CA THR A 134 11.88 -9.01 10.19
C THR A 134 11.88 -7.69 10.97
N GLU A 135 10.71 -7.08 11.17
CA GLU A 135 10.55 -5.87 11.99
C GLU A 135 10.88 -6.11 13.46
N LEU A 136 10.42 -7.22 14.04
CA LEU A 136 10.68 -7.55 15.44
C LEU A 136 12.16 -7.90 15.66
N ASP A 137 12.84 -8.53 14.70
CA ASP A 137 14.29 -8.75 14.76
C ASP A 137 15.08 -7.43 14.67
N ALA A 138 14.64 -6.49 13.83
CA ALA A 138 15.21 -5.15 13.79
C ALA A 138 15.03 -4.41 15.12
N GLU A 139 13.87 -4.53 15.76
CA GLU A 139 13.58 -3.95 17.09
C GLU A 139 14.47 -4.57 18.17
N ARG A 140 14.61 -5.91 18.20
CA ARG A 140 15.52 -6.61 19.12
C ARG A 140 16.97 -6.12 18.95
N LYS A 141 17.43 -5.97 17.71
CA LYS A 141 18.77 -5.45 17.40
C LYS A 141 18.94 -3.99 17.81
N ALA A 142 17.89 -3.17 17.68
CA ALA A 142 17.90 -1.78 18.12
C ALA A 142 17.96 -1.68 19.65
N ALA A 143 17.15 -2.46 20.36
CA ALA A 143 17.17 -2.54 21.81
C ALA A 143 18.56 -2.95 22.34
N ALA A 144 19.16 -4.02 21.79
CA ALA A 144 20.50 -4.47 22.15
C ALA A 144 21.59 -3.41 21.88
N LYS A 145 21.47 -2.63 20.80
CA LYS A 145 22.39 -1.52 20.52
C LYS A 145 22.25 -0.38 21.51
N SER A 146 21.02 -0.01 21.87
CA SER A 146 20.74 1.00 22.89
C SER A 146 21.30 0.56 24.24
N GLN A 147 21.13 -0.71 24.60
CA GLN A 147 21.70 -1.30 25.82
C GLN A 147 23.24 -1.18 25.86
N LEU A 148 23.92 -1.54 24.77
CA LEU A 148 25.38 -1.40 24.68
C LEU A 148 25.83 0.06 24.81
N ALA A 149 25.08 0.99 24.24
CA ALA A 149 25.37 2.43 24.34
C ALA A 149 25.19 2.94 25.78
N GLU A 150 24.12 2.54 26.47
CA GLU A 150 23.87 2.88 27.87
C GLU A 150 24.98 2.36 28.80
N GLN A 151 25.39 1.09 28.63
CA GLN A 151 26.50 0.51 29.39
C GLN A 151 27.82 1.25 29.11
N GLY A 152 28.07 1.66 27.86
CA GLY A 152 29.25 2.43 27.48
C GLY A 152 29.28 3.83 28.11
N LEU A 153 28.13 4.51 28.13
CA LEU A 153 27.96 5.79 28.81
C LEU A 153 28.20 5.62 30.31
N GLN A 154 27.54 4.65 30.96
CA GLN A 154 27.68 4.42 32.40
C GLN A 154 29.14 4.14 32.78
N ARG A 155 29.84 3.27 32.05
CA ARG A 155 31.28 3.02 32.25
C ARG A 155 32.11 4.30 32.12
N SER A 156 31.86 5.11 31.10
CA SER A 156 32.61 6.33 30.82
C SER A 156 32.42 7.40 31.90
N PHE A 157 31.19 7.54 32.42
CA PHE A 157 30.86 8.49 33.48
C PHE A 157 31.38 8.01 34.85
N SER A 158 31.26 6.72 35.16
CA SER A 158 31.85 6.13 36.38
C SER A 158 33.37 6.30 36.43
N GLN A 159 34.08 6.15 35.30
CA GLN A 159 35.51 6.42 35.21
C GLN A 159 35.90 7.89 35.49
N ARG A 160 34.96 8.82 35.29
CA ARG A 160 35.15 10.25 35.57
C ARG A 160 34.66 10.65 36.97
N GLY A 161 34.23 9.70 37.79
CA GLY A 161 33.68 9.96 39.13
C GLY A 161 32.34 10.70 39.11
N VAL A 162 31.62 10.67 37.98
CA VAL A 162 30.31 11.29 37.83
C VAL A 162 29.25 10.20 37.89
N GLU A 163 28.43 10.22 38.93
CA GLU A 163 27.22 9.38 38.99
C GLU A 163 26.14 9.99 38.11
N LEU A 164 25.57 9.18 37.22
CA LEU A 164 24.44 9.62 36.42
C LEU A 164 23.16 9.54 37.27
N PRO A 165 22.23 10.49 37.13
CA PRO A 165 20.99 10.48 37.92
C PRO A 165 20.15 9.21 37.72
N TRP A 166 20.28 8.57 36.55
CA TRP A 166 19.65 7.28 36.25
C TRP A 166 20.51 6.05 36.60
N SER A 167 21.78 6.21 36.99
CA SER A 167 22.65 5.09 37.40
C SER A 167 22.41 4.61 38.83
N GLY A 168 21.63 5.36 39.63
CA GLY A 168 21.20 4.99 40.98
C GLY A 168 20.07 3.96 41.02
N VAL A 169 19.47 3.61 39.88
CA VAL A 169 18.63 2.41 39.74
C VAL A 169 19.56 1.19 39.59
N ALA A 170 20.54 1.05 40.48
CA ALA A 170 21.49 -0.05 40.56
C ALA A 170 20.82 -1.29 41.18
N GLY A 171 19.66 -1.65 40.63
CA GLY A 171 18.85 -2.80 40.99
C GLY A 171 18.13 -3.44 39.79
N THR A 172 18.35 -2.97 38.56
CA THR A 172 17.87 -3.67 37.37
C THR A 172 18.84 -4.81 37.05
N GLY A 173 18.60 -5.98 37.63
CA GLY A 173 19.29 -7.20 37.23
C GLY A 173 19.07 -7.48 35.73
N GLU A 174 19.87 -8.40 35.15
CA GLU A 174 19.64 -8.90 33.78
C GLU A 174 18.16 -9.25 33.53
N ALA A 175 17.47 -9.77 34.56
CA ALA A 175 16.04 -10.06 34.52
C ALA A 175 15.12 -8.85 34.26
N ASP A 176 15.40 -7.67 34.84
CA ASP A 176 14.60 -6.46 34.60
C ASP A 176 14.86 -5.88 33.20
N GLN A 177 16.08 -6.08 32.68
CA GLN A 177 16.45 -5.68 31.32
C GLN A 177 15.84 -6.58 30.25
N GLU A 178 15.93 -7.91 30.41
CA GLU A 178 15.25 -8.87 29.54
C GLU A 178 13.74 -8.62 29.53
N THR A 179 13.17 -8.25 30.67
CA THR A 179 11.75 -7.87 30.78
C THR A 179 11.44 -6.60 29.99
N CYS A 180 12.30 -5.58 30.03
CA CYS A 180 12.12 -4.34 29.27
C CYS A 180 12.22 -4.57 27.76
N GLU A 181 13.21 -5.34 27.30
CA GLU A 181 13.37 -5.71 25.89
C GLU A 181 12.18 -6.51 25.39
N HIS A 182 11.74 -7.50 26.17
CA HIS A 182 10.57 -8.30 25.85
C HIS A 182 9.29 -7.43 25.76
N GLN A 183 9.11 -6.50 26.70
CA GLN A 183 7.99 -5.55 26.67
C GLN A 183 8.03 -4.63 25.45
N SER A 184 9.20 -4.16 25.02
CA SER A 184 9.33 -3.32 23.81
C SER A 184 8.90 -4.10 22.57
N VAL A 185 9.39 -5.33 22.41
CA VAL A 185 9.07 -6.20 21.27
C VAL A 185 7.57 -6.54 21.24
N GLU A 186 6.98 -6.89 22.38
CA GLU A 186 5.54 -7.20 22.46
C GLU A 186 4.68 -5.96 22.22
N THR A 187 5.09 -4.78 22.70
CA THR A 187 4.42 -3.51 22.40
C THR A 187 4.45 -3.22 20.90
N ARG A 188 5.61 -3.40 20.25
CA ARG A 188 5.77 -3.23 18.80
C ARG A 188 4.90 -4.22 18.03
N ARG A 189 4.88 -5.49 18.42
CA ARG A 189 4.03 -6.53 17.83
C ARG A 189 2.54 -6.18 17.93
N ALA A 190 2.09 -5.76 19.11
CA ALA A 190 0.69 -5.37 19.33
C ALA A 190 0.30 -4.16 18.46
N ALA A 191 1.18 -3.15 18.39
CA ALA A 191 0.96 -1.98 17.55
C ALA A 191 0.85 -2.33 16.05
N LEU A 192 1.78 -3.13 15.52
CA LEU A 192 1.75 -3.56 14.12
C LEU A 192 0.52 -4.42 13.80
N THR A 193 0.12 -5.30 14.71
CA THR A 193 -1.08 -6.13 14.56
C THR A 193 -2.35 -5.29 14.54
N ALA A 194 -2.44 -4.27 15.41
CA ALA A 194 -3.56 -3.33 15.43
C ALA A 194 -3.64 -2.51 14.13
N VAL A 195 -2.49 -2.06 13.60
CA VAL A 195 -2.43 -1.36 12.30
C VAL A 195 -2.90 -2.27 11.17
N ARG A 196 -2.45 -3.53 11.10
CA ARG A 196 -2.91 -4.51 10.10
C ARG A 196 -4.43 -4.69 10.17
N ALA A 197 -4.96 -4.93 11.37
CA ALA A 197 -6.39 -5.14 11.55
C ALA A 197 -7.21 -3.95 11.05
N LYS A 198 -6.76 -2.72 11.34
CA LYS A 198 -7.39 -1.49 10.86
C LYS A 198 -7.33 -1.39 9.33
N SER A 199 -6.16 -1.62 8.72
CA SER A 199 -6.00 -1.57 7.27
C SER A 199 -6.84 -2.62 6.53
N LEU A 200 -6.95 -3.84 7.07
CA LEU A 200 -7.82 -4.88 6.50
C LEU A 200 -9.30 -4.49 6.60
N ALA A 201 -9.73 -3.90 7.72
CA ALA A 201 -11.10 -3.42 7.87
C ALA A 201 -11.42 -2.27 6.89
N GLU A 202 -10.47 -1.37 6.65
CA GLU A 202 -10.58 -0.34 5.61
C GLU A 202 -10.66 -0.96 4.21
N ASP A 203 -9.82 -1.96 3.91
CA ASP A 203 -9.83 -2.67 2.62
C ASP A 203 -11.19 -3.33 2.35
N VAL A 204 -11.83 -3.92 3.36
CA VAL A 204 -13.20 -4.47 3.22
C VAL A 204 -14.20 -3.38 2.82
N ARG A 205 -14.11 -2.18 3.42
CA ARG A 205 -14.99 -1.05 3.08
C ARG A 205 -14.71 -0.52 1.68
N ILE A 206 -13.45 -0.40 1.30
CA ILE A 206 -13.04 0.01 -0.05
C ILE A 206 -13.57 -1.00 -1.08
N ALA A 207 -13.41 -2.30 -0.83
CA ALA A 207 -13.89 -3.35 -1.72
C ALA A 207 -15.42 -3.31 -1.89
N ALA A 208 -16.17 -3.18 -0.79
CA ALA A 208 -17.62 -3.05 -0.82
C ALA A 208 -18.07 -1.82 -1.63
N TRP A 209 -17.40 -0.69 -1.42
CA TRP A 209 -17.65 0.50 -2.22
C TRP A 209 -17.29 0.30 -3.70
N LEU A 210 -16.12 -0.25 -4.04
CA LEU A 210 -15.73 -0.51 -5.43
C LEU A 210 -16.69 -1.49 -6.14
N ARG A 211 -17.33 -2.41 -5.42
CA ARG A 211 -18.40 -3.27 -5.96
C ARG A 211 -19.72 -2.54 -6.17
N GLY A 212 -19.95 -1.44 -5.46
CA GLY A 212 -21.22 -0.71 -5.44
C GLY A 212 -22.19 -1.16 -4.34
N ASP A 213 -21.72 -1.95 -3.38
CA ASP A 213 -22.53 -2.43 -2.23
C ASP A 213 -22.87 -1.27 -1.27
N VAL A 214 -22.05 -0.20 -1.28
CA VAL A 214 -22.19 1.00 -0.46
C VAL A 214 -22.12 2.24 -1.36
N GLY A 215 -22.96 3.24 -1.07
CA GLY A 215 -23.14 4.41 -1.95
C GLY A 215 -22.04 5.48 -1.88
N ASP A 216 -21.44 5.72 -0.71
CA ASP A 216 -20.41 6.75 -0.53
C ASP A 216 -18.99 6.13 -0.46
N PRO A 217 -17.95 6.80 -0.98
CA PRO A 217 -16.57 6.37 -0.78
C PRO A 217 -16.21 6.41 0.71
N PRO A 218 -15.36 5.48 1.20
CA PRO A 218 -15.07 5.33 2.62
C PRO A 218 -14.59 6.62 3.32
N LEU A 219 -13.78 7.44 2.63
CA LEU A 219 -13.31 8.72 3.18
C LEU A 219 -14.45 9.71 3.40
N LEU A 220 -15.38 9.84 2.46
CA LEU A 220 -16.54 10.71 2.61
C LEU A 220 -17.53 10.16 3.65
N ALA A 221 -17.69 8.84 3.75
CA ALA A 221 -18.50 8.22 4.79
C ALA A 221 -17.95 8.50 6.20
N LEU A 222 -16.62 8.46 6.38
CA LEU A 222 -15.96 8.81 7.64
C LEU A 222 -16.15 10.30 7.99
N MET A 223 -16.09 11.20 7.01
CA MET A 223 -16.33 12.63 7.23
C MET A 223 -17.79 12.94 7.58
N LYS A 224 -18.76 12.18 7.02
CA LYS A 224 -20.19 12.35 7.33
C LYS A 224 -20.59 11.75 8.68
N GLY A 225 -19.88 10.73 9.17
CA GLY A 225 -20.15 10.06 10.45
C GLY A 225 -19.40 10.64 11.66
N ALA A 226 -18.56 11.65 11.46
CA ALA A 226 -17.82 12.35 12.51
C ALA A 226 -18.49 13.67 12.95
N ALA A 227 -19.80 13.82 12.69
CA ALA A 227 -20.62 14.97 13.07
C ALA A 227 -21.65 14.58 14.15
#